data_AF-A0A4S4KP53-F1
#
_entry.id   AF-A0A4S4KP53-F1
#
_cell.length_a   1.000
_cell.length_b   1.000
_cell.length_c   1.000
_cell.angle_alpha   90.00
_cell.angle_beta   90.00
_cell.angle_gamma   90.00
#
_symmetry.space_group_name_H-M   'P 1'
#
loop_
_entity.id
_entity.type
_entity.pdbx_description
1 polymer ?
#
loop_
_entity_poly.entity_id
_entity_poly.type
_entity_poly.pdbx_seq_one_letter_code
_entity_poly.pdbx_strand_id
1 'polypeptide(L)'
;MDHSAERAQFYVAFLNAAPSAGFSSGNKTERLPTPDGGQEVIAARFFHPAAALRECEAHRIALMPPQFYLVSTLASILDGNVNTLEQRARVEALSSGVFGRMVINPRPLAHGAPDGWSILTYEGDETRGGAKGRLHRSLVKFAGRGTVSEVVLQRNFDVFSEIEEHLFQPAPKL
;
A
#
# COMPACT_ATOMS: atom_id res chain seq x y z
N MET A 1 11.48 13.59 15.83
CA MET A 1 11.80 12.99 14.51
C MET A 1 10.54 13.11 13.69
N ASP A 2 10.62 13.84 12.59
CA ASP A 2 9.54 13.93 11.62
C ASP A 2 9.51 12.58 10.89
N HIS A 3 8.55 11.72 11.25
CA HIS A 3 8.33 10.48 10.51
C HIS A 3 7.77 10.90 9.16
N SER A 4 8.65 11.03 8.16
CA SER A 4 8.30 11.45 6.81
C SER A 4 7.15 10.57 6.31
N ALA A 5 5.94 11.12 6.28
CA ALA A 5 4.77 10.41 5.81
C ALA A 5 4.93 10.15 4.31
N GLU A 6 5.17 8.90 3.94
CA GLU A 6 5.29 8.51 2.54
C GLU A 6 3.94 8.66 1.83
N ARG A 7 3.88 9.53 0.83
CA ARG A 7 2.73 9.68 -0.06
C ARG A 7 2.83 8.64 -1.17
N ALA A 8 1.74 7.91 -1.42
CA ALA A 8 1.65 6.94 -2.52
C ALA A 8 0.48 7.23 -3.46
N GLN A 9 0.65 6.79 -4.71
CA GLN A 9 -0.37 6.72 -5.74
C GLN A 9 -0.27 5.36 -6.43
N PHE A 10 -1.39 4.87 -6.96
CA PHE A 10 -1.47 3.54 -7.54
C PHE A 10 -1.53 3.60 -9.06
N TYR A 11 -0.62 2.88 -9.72
CA TYR A 11 -0.55 2.77 -11.16
C TYR A 11 -0.38 1.31 -11.56
N VAL A 12 -1.06 0.90 -12.63
CA VAL A 12 -0.90 -0.42 -13.24
C VAL A 12 -0.41 -0.26 -14.67
N ALA A 13 0.61 -1.03 -15.02
CA ALA A 13 1.06 -1.20 -16.40
C ALA A 13 1.14 -2.69 -16.70
N PHE A 14 0.50 -3.11 -17.79
CA PHE A 14 0.62 -4.47 -18.29
C PHE A 14 1.71 -4.51 -19.36
N LEU A 15 2.85 -5.10 -19.03
CA LEU A 15 3.94 -5.27 -19.98
C LEU A 15 3.54 -6.31 -21.03
N ASN A 16 3.76 -6.01 -22.31
CA ASN A 16 3.69 -7.02 -23.37
C ASN A 16 4.64 -8.15 -22.99
N ALA A 17 4.19 -9.40 -23.12
CA ALA A 17 5.00 -10.55 -22.74
C ALA A 17 6.35 -10.49 -23.46
N ALA A 18 7.41 -10.12 -22.74
CA ALA A 18 8.74 -10.61 -23.08
C ALA A 18 8.61 -12.14 -23.09
N PRO A 19 9.23 -12.87 -24.05
CA PRO A 19 9.09 -14.31 -24.16
C PRO A 19 9.28 -14.90 -22.77
N SER A 20 8.18 -15.42 -22.21
CA SER A 20 8.11 -15.79 -20.81
C SER A 20 8.93 -17.06 -20.64
N ALA A 21 10.25 -16.89 -20.50
CA ALA A 21 11.07 -17.82 -19.76
C ALA A 21 10.65 -17.71 -18.28
N GLY A 22 9.47 -18.22 -17.93
CA GLY A 22 9.14 -18.68 -16.59
C GLY A 22 9.21 -17.69 -15.42
N PHE A 23 9.09 -16.38 -15.60
CA PHE A 23 9.01 -15.47 -14.45
C PHE A 23 7.60 -15.47 -13.82
N SER A 24 7.24 -16.58 -13.16
CA SER A 24 6.20 -16.60 -12.12
C SER A 24 6.74 -16.17 -10.75
N SER A 25 8.07 -16.12 -10.63
CA SER A 25 8.85 -15.65 -9.48
C SER A 25 10.26 -15.28 -9.96
N GLY A 26 11.01 -14.50 -9.20
CA GLY A 26 12.39 -14.14 -9.51
C GLY A 26 13.02 -13.29 -8.42
N ASN A 27 14.32 -13.49 -8.17
CA ASN A 27 15.11 -12.71 -7.22
C ASN A 27 16.27 -12.07 -7.99
N LYS A 28 16.38 -10.75 -7.97
CA LYS A 28 17.58 -10.02 -8.39
C LYS A 28 18.13 -9.30 -7.16
N THR A 29 19.40 -9.53 -6.85
CA THR A 29 20.11 -8.79 -5.80
C THR A 29 21.26 -8.05 -6.45
N GLU A 30 21.23 -6.73 -6.34
CA GLU A 30 22.29 -5.84 -6.81
C GLU A 30 22.85 -5.10 -5.60
N ARG A 31 24.18 -5.08 -5.45
CA ARG A 31 24.84 -4.37 -4.35
C ARG A 31 25.50 -3.13 -4.91
N LEU A 32 25.00 -1.96 -4.50
CA LEU A 32 25.57 -0.69 -4.90
C LEU A 32 26.45 -0.16 -3.76
N PRO A 33 27.70 0.25 -4.04
CA PRO A 33 28.51 0.93 -3.05
C PRO A 33 27.91 2.31 -2.77
N THR A 34 27.74 2.64 -1.49
CA THR A 34 27.35 3.99 -1.06
C THR A 34 28.60 4.88 -0.91
N PRO A 35 28.49 6.21 -1.06
CA PRO A 35 29.64 7.12 -1.02
C PRO A 35 30.45 7.11 0.29
N ASP A 36 29.87 6.60 1.38
CA ASP A 36 30.49 6.44 2.70
C ASP A 36 31.19 5.08 2.90
N GLY A 37 31.26 4.25 1.85
CA GLY A 37 31.87 2.91 1.89
C GLY A 37 30.93 1.80 2.39
N GLY A 38 29.64 2.10 2.59
CA GLY A 38 28.60 1.10 2.82
C GLY A 38 28.22 0.31 1.56
N GLN A 39 27.40 -0.73 1.74
CA GLN A 39 26.75 -1.45 0.63
C GLN A 39 25.25 -1.30 0.77
N GLU A 40 24.62 -0.67 -0.21
CA GLU A 40 23.17 -0.69 -0.38
C GLU A 40 22.79 -1.95 -1.17
N VAL A 41 21.93 -2.79 -0.58
CA VAL A 41 21.45 -4.00 -1.24
C VAL A 41 20.08 -3.70 -1.83
N ILE A 42 20.01 -3.54 -3.16
CA ILE A 42 18.75 -3.49 -3.88
C ILE A 42 18.36 -4.91 -4.24
N ALA A 43 17.38 -5.45 -3.51
CA ALA A 43 16.78 -6.74 -3.81
C ALA A 43 15.39 -6.52 -4.43
N ALA A 44 15.22 -6.95 -5.69
CA ALA A 44 13.92 -7.05 -6.32
C ALA A 44 13.46 -8.52 -6.27
N ARG A 45 12.31 -8.75 -5.67
CA ARG A 45 11.66 -10.07 -5.59
C ARG A 45 10.24 -9.94 -6.09
N PHE A 46 9.80 -10.87 -6.93
CA PHE A 46 8.40 -10.97 -7.34
C PHE A 46 7.63 -11.83 -6.34
N PHE A 47 6.58 -11.26 -5.75
CA PHE A 47 5.73 -11.95 -4.78
C PHE A 47 4.27 -11.87 -5.17
N HIS A 48 3.53 -12.92 -4.84
CA HIS A 48 2.08 -12.82 -4.75
C HIS A 48 1.71 -11.92 -3.55
N PRO A 49 0.73 -10.99 -3.67
CA PRO A 49 0.39 -10.05 -2.58
C PRO A 49 0.09 -10.74 -1.25
N ALA A 50 -0.69 -11.82 -1.26
CA ALA A 50 -0.97 -12.60 -0.04
C ALA A 50 0.29 -13.20 0.60
N ALA A 51 1.31 -13.55 -0.19
CA ALA A 51 2.58 -14.03 0.35
C ALA A 51 3.37 -12.89 1.02
N ALA A 52 3.39 -11.70 0.42
CA ALA A 52 4.00 -10.51 1.01
C ALA A 52 3.35 -10.14 2.35
N LEU A 53 2.00 -10.20 2.45
CA LEU A 53 1.31 -9.96 3.72
C LEU A 53 1.69 -10.98 4.80
N ARG A 54 1.79 -12.27 4.46
CA ARG A 54 2.26 -13.31 5.41
C ARG A 54 3.72 -13.12 5.81
N GLU A 55 4.59 -12.69 4.90
CA GLU A 55 5.98 -12.32 5.25
C GLU A 55 6.01 -11.09 6.18
N CYS A 56 5.12 -10.12 5.97
CA CYS A 56 4.99 -8.94 6.83
C CYS A 56 4.49 -9.32 8.24
N GLU A 57 3.46 -10.14 8.33
CA GLU A 57 2.90 -10.66 9.59
C GLU A 57 3.95 -11.49 10.36
N ALA A 58 4.76 -12.28 9.64
CA ALA A 58 5.87 -13.04 10.22
C ALA A 58 7.12 -12.20 10.51
N HIS A 59 7.06 -10.87 10.40
CA HIS A 59 8.17 -9.93 10.59
C HIS A 59 9.41 -10.22 9.72
N ARG A 60 9.23 -10.88 8.57
CA ARG A 60 10.31 -11.14 7.59
C ARG A 60 10.55 -9.97 6.66
N ILE A 61 9.51 -9.17 6.41
CA ILE A 61 9.59 -7.88 5.72
C ILE A 61 8.82 -6.84 6.53
N ALA A 62 9.16 -5.57 6.34
CA ALA A 62 8.36 -4.45 6.86
C ALA A 62 7.66 -3.78 5.68
N LEU A 63 6.35 -3.56 5.79
CA LEU A 63 5.58 -2.78 4.84
C LEU A 63 5.14 -1.48 5.51
N MET A 64 5.54 -0.35 4.94
CA MET A 64 5.05 0.95 5.39
C MET A 64 3.55 1.07 5.08
N PRO A 65 2.78 1.90 5.81
CA PRO A 65 1.32 1.91 5.71
C PRO A 65 0.76 2.11 4.30
N PRO A 66 1.30 2.99 3.42
CA PRO A 66 0.86 3.04 2.02
C PRO A 66 1.12 1.74 1.25
N GLN A 67 2.27 1.10 1.47
CA GLN A 67 2.63 -0.16 0.82
C GLN A 67 1.69 -1.29 1.28
N PHE A 68 1.49 -1.42 2.60
CA PHE A 68 0.58 -2.40 3.18
C PHE A 68 -0.85 -2.23 2.66
N TYR A 69 -1.33 -0.99 2.54
CA TYR A 69 -2.64 -0.68 1.98
C TYR A 69 -2.80 -1.21 0.54
N LEU A 70 -1.84 -0.91 -0.33
CA LEU A 70 -1.88 -1.32 -1.73
C LEU A 70 -1.79 -2.84 -1.86
N VAL A 71 -0.87 -3.48 -1.14
CA VAL A 71 -0.71 -4.94 -1.15
C VAL A 71 -1.97 -5.64 -0.61
N SER A 72 -2.57 -5.12 0.46
CA SER A 72 -3.83 -5.66 1.01
C SER A 72 -4.98 -5.55 0.02
N THR A 73 -5.05 -4.44 -0.71
CA THR A 73 -6.09 -4.24 -1.74
C THR A 73 -5.90 -5.19 -2.93
N LEU A 74 -4.66 -5.42 -3.35
CA LEU A 74 -4.37 -6.39 -4.40
C LEU A 74 -4.62 -7.82 -3.93
N ALA A 75 -4.30 -8.16 -2.68
CA ALA A 75 -4.53 -9.49 -2.12
C ALA A 75 -6.03 -9.86 -2.01
N SER A 76 -6.94 -8.89 -1.95
CA SER A 76 -8.38 -9.15 -2.00
C SER A 76 -8.92 -9.40 -3.42
N ILE A 77 -8.08 -9.18 -4.45
CA ILE A 77 -8.44 -9.37 -5.86
C ILE A 77 -7.69 -10.58 -6.43
N LEU A 78 -6.39 -10.66 -6.19
CA LEU A 78 -5.51 -11.71 -6.68
C LEU A 78 -5.49 -12.85 -5.65
N ASP A 79 -6.17 -13.94 -5.98
CA ASP A 79 -6.18 -15.18 -5.22
C ASP A 79 -5.56 -16.34 -6.01
N GLY A 80 -5.23 -17.42 -5.29
CA GLY A 80 -4.61 -18.60 -5.89
C GLY A 80 -3.15 -18.40 -6.29
N ASN A 81 -2.67 -19.28 -7.17
CA ASN A 81 -1.29 -19.28 -7.65
C ASN A 81 -1.15 -18.73 -9.09
N VAL A 82 -2.27 -18.50 -9.78
CA VAL A 82 -2.33 -18.06 -11.17
C VAL A 82 -3.42 -17.01 -11.30
N ASN A 83 -3.04 -15.84 -11.82
CA ASN A 83 -3.99 -14.76 -12.03
C ASN A 83 -4.93 -15.10 -13.18
N THR A 84 -6.24 -15.01 -12.94
CA THR A 84 -7.26 -15.20 -13.99
C THR A 84 -7.46 -13.93 -14.81
N LEU A 85 -8.11 -14.06 -15.96
CA LEU A 85 -8.51 -12.91 -16.80
C LEU A 85 -9.45 -11.95 -16.04
N GLU A 86 -10.35 -12.50 -15.21
CA GLU A 86 -11.27 -11.71 -14.40
C GLU A 86 -10.53 -10.92 -13.33
N GLN A 87 -9.59 -11.55 -12.62
CA GLN A 87 -8.75 -10.87 -11.62
C GLN A 87 -7.93 -9.75 -12.26
N ARG A 88 -7.36 -10.01 -13.45
CA ARG A 88 -6.65 -9.00 -14.24
C ARG A 88 -7.55 -7.82 -14.59
N ALA A 89 -8.74 -8.08 -15.13
CA ALA A 89 -9.71 -7.04 -15.47
C ALA A 89 -10.12 -6.22 -14.25
N ARG A 90 -10.23 -6.87 -13.08
CA ARG A 90 -10.58 -6.20 -11.82
C ARG A 90 -9.45 -5.31 -11.29
N VAL A 91 -8.18 -5.71 -11.45
CA VAL A 91 -7.03 -4.84 -11.15
C VAL A 91 -6.97 -3.65 -12.11
N GLU A 92 -7.29 -3.86 -13.40
CA GLU A 92 -7.36 -2.78 -14.40
C GLU A 92 -8.48 -1.78 -14.08
N ALA A 93 -9.66 -2.29 -13.71
CA ALA A 93 -10.78 -1.46 -13.25
C ALA A 93 -10.41 -0.65 -12.00
N LEU A 94 -9.65 -1.24 -11.07
CA LEU A 94 -9.17 -0.53 -9.89
C LEU A 94 -8.25 0.65 -10.27
N SER A 95 -7.30 0.43 -11.19
CA SER A 95 -6.35 1.46 -11.63
C SER A 95 -6.99 2.55 -12.50
N SER A 96 -8.01 2.22 -13.29
CA SER A 96 -8.70 3.19 -14.17
C SER A 96 -9.86 3.91 -13.46
N GLY A 97 -10.37 3.33 -12.38
CA GLY A 97 -11.45 3.88 -11.56
C GLY A 97 -11.03 4.99 -10.61
N VAL A 98 -11.92 5.29 -9.66
CA VAL A 98 -11.69 6.32 -8.63
C VAL A 98 -10.47 6.00 -7.79
N PHE A 99 -10.28 4.73 -7.45
CA PHE A 99 -9.16 4.28 -6.63
C PHE A 99 -7.80 4.68 -7.21
N GLY A 100 -7.59 4.49 -8.52
CA GLY A 100 -6.33 4.88 -9.18
C GLY A 100 -6.06 6.39 -9.15
N ARG A 101 -7.08 7.23 -8.91
CA ARG A 101 -6.92 8.69 -8.75
C ARG A 101 -6.66 9.10 -7.30
N MET A 102 -6.88 8.21 -6.33
CA MET A 102 -6.66 8.51 -4.93
C MET A 102 -5.19 8.78 -4.66
N VAL A 103 -4.95 9.69 -3.73
CA VAL A 103 -3.66 9.83 -3.07
C VAL A 103 -3.78 9.13 -1.72
N ILE A 104 -2.88 8.20 -1.44
CA ILE A 104 -2.75 7.57 -0.13
C ILE A 104 -1.66 8.32 0.60
N ASN A 105 -2.05 9.27 1.45
CA ASN A 105 -1.10 10.10 2.19
C ASN A 105 -1.38 9.96 3.69
N PRO A 106 -0.72 9.02 4.39
CA PRO A 106 -0.95 8.80 5.81
C PRO A 106 -0.64 10.06 6.61
N ARG A 107 -1.51 10.44 7.54
CA ARG A 107 -1.24 11.51 8.52
C ARG A 107 -1.48 11.01 9.94
N PRO A 108 -0.59 11.30 10.89
CA PRO A 108 -0.79 10.88 12.27
C PRO A 108 -2.05 11.52 12.86
N LEU A 109 -2.86 10.71 13.53
CA LEU A 109 -3.95 11.18 14.38
C LEU A 109 -3.46 11.19 15.83
N ALA A 110 -3.50 12.36 16.46
CA ALA A 110 -2.87 12.59 17.77
C ALA A 110 -3.53 11.82 18.93
N HIS A 111 -4.78 11.37 18.76
CA HIS A 111 -5.61 10.83 19.85
C HIS A 111 -6.37 9.58 19.42
N GLY A 112 -6.79 8.77 20.39
CA GLY A 112 -7.63 7.59 20.16
C GLY A 112 -6.89 6.33 19.72
N ALA A 113 -5.56 6.34 19.67
CA ALA A 113 -4.77 5.15 19.43
C ALA A 113 -4.77 4.25 20.68
N PRO A 114 -4.95 2.92 20.53
CA PRO A 114 -4.70 1.97 21.62
C PRO A 114 -3.25 2.02 22.10
N ASP A 115 -2.99 1.57 23.33
CA ASP A 115 -1.63 1.58 23.90
C ASP A 115 -0.62 0.85 23.02
N GLY A 116 0.50 1.52 22.75
CA GLY A 116 1.58 1.01 21.89
C GLY A 116 1.30 1.10 20.39
N TRP A 117 0.15 1.64 19.98
CA TRP A 117 -0.20 1.86 18.58
C TRP A 117 -0.15 3.35 18.24
N SER A 118 0.09 3.63 16.96
CA SER A 118 -0.15 4.92 16.32
C SER A 118 -1.24 4.77 15.28
N ILE A 119 -2.07 5.79 15.09
CA ILE A 119 -3.07 5.83 14.02
C ILE A 119 -2.57 6.76 12.91
N LEU A 120 -2.52 6.26 11.68
CA LEU A 120 -2.30 7.07 10.49
C LEU A 120 -3.57 7.07 9.61
N THR A 121 -4.20 8.22 9.44
CA THR A 121 -5.43 8.39 8.66
C THR A 121 -5.14 8.79 7.21
N TYR A 122 -5.97 8.33 6.29
CA TYR A 122 -5.92 8.65 4.86
C TYR A 122 -7.04 9.61 4.48
N GLU A 123 -6.95 10.21 3.30
CA GLU A 123 -8.00 11.02 2.69
C GLU A 123 -9.36 10.28 2.69
N GLY A 124 -10.43 10.92 3.17
CA GLY A 124 -11.75 10.28 3.29
C GLY A 124 -11.92 9.36 4.50
N ASP A 125 -10.97 9.36 5.43
CA ASP A 125 -11.27 8.99 6.81
C ASP A 125 -12.25 10.00 7.43
N GLU A 126 -13.08 9.61 8.40
CA GLU A 126 -13.96 10.56 9.11
C GLU A 126 -13.20 11.78 9.66
N THR A 127 -11.98 11.59 10.19
CA THR A 127 -11.17 12.72 10.69
C THR A 127 -10.50 13.52 9.58
N ARG A 128 -10.72 13.13 8.32
CA ARG A 128 -10.12 13.70 7.11
C ARG A 128 -11.16 13.98 6.02
N GLY A 129 -12.39 14.28 6.44
CA GLY A 129 -13.47 14.76 5.57
C GLY A 129 -14.41 13.67 5.03
N GLY A 130 -14.22 12.41 5.38
CA GLY A 130 -15.12 11.32 5.02
C GLY A 130 -16.43 11.34 5.81
N ALA A 131 -17.39 10.53 5.37
CA ALA A 131 -18.65 10.34 6.08
C ALA A 131 -18.46 9.89 7.55
N LYS A 132 -19.45 10.20 8.40
CA LYS A 132 -19.46 9.79 9.81
C LYS A 132 -19.34 8.27 9.95
N GLY A 133 -18.43 7.79 10.80
CA GLY A 133 -18.13 6.37 11.00
C GLY A 133 -17.20 5.75 9.94
N ARG A 134 -16.75 6.53 8.95
CA ARG A 134 -15.85 6.04 7.90
C ARG A 134 -14.44 5.84 8.44
N LEU A 135 -13.97 4.60 8.36
CA LEU A 135 -12.60 4.24 8.68
C LEU A 135 -11.81 4.14 7.39
N HIS A 136 -10.79 4.97 7.29
CA HIS A 136 -9.79 4.91 6.23
C HIS A 136 -8.42 5.20 6.84
N ARG A 137 -7.88 4.25 7.57
CA ARG A 137 -6.69 4.46 8.40
C ARG A 137 -5.92 3.17 8.62
N SER A 138 -4.68 3.30 9.06
CA SER A 138 -3.88 2.18 9.55
C SER A 138 -3.50 2.39 11.00
N LEU A 139 -3.60 1.33 11.78
CA LEU A 139 -2.95 1.20 13.09
C LEU A 139 -1.54 0.66 12.86
N VAL A 140 -0.54 1.29 13.46
CA VAL A 140 0.87 0.95 13.24
C VAL A 140 1.59 0.84 14.57
N LYS A 141 2.38 -0.21 14.76
CA LYS A 141 3.43 -0.24 15.78
C LYS A 141 4.78 -0.01 15.11
N PHE A 142 5.59 0.84 15.71
CA PHE A 142 6.95 1.09 15.27
C PHE A 142 7.92 0.38 16.21
N ALA A 143 8.89 -0.33 15.63
CA ALA A 143 10.09 -0.76 16.31
C ALA A 143 11.14 0.37 16.32
N GLY A 144 12.33 0.07 16.87
CA GLY A 144 13.45 1.00 16.87
C GLY A 144 13.75 1.56 15.46
N ARG A 145 14.23 2.82 15.42
CA ARG A 145 14.57 3.57 14.19
C ARG A 145 13.40 3.78 13.20
N GLY A 146 12.15 3.71 13.66
CA GLY A 146 10.98 4.05 12.83
C GLY A 146 10.56 2.96 11.84
N THR A 147 11.12 1.76 11.96
CA THR A 147 10.67 0.59 11.18
C THR A 147 9.30 0.14 11.69
N VAL A 148 8.37 -0.14 10.77
CA VAL A 148 7.07 -0.72 11.12
C VAL A 148 7.25 -2.18 11.55
N SER A 149 6.83 -2.51 12.76
CA SER A 149 6.79 -3.90 13.24
C SER A 149 5.45 -4.57 13.00
N GLU A 150 4.35 -3.82 13.17
CA GLU A 150 3.00 -4.30 12.96
C GLU A 150 2.17 -3.22 12.27
N VAL A 151 1.26 -3.65 11.41
CA VAL A 151 0.32 -2.77 10.71
C VAL A 151 -1.02 -3.47 10.54
N VAL A 152 -2.10 -2.75 10.82
CA VAL A 152 -3.47 -3.21 10.63
C VAL A 152 -4.21 -2.15 9.83
N LEU A 153 -4.73 -2.55 8.67
CA LEU A 153 -5.56 -1.69 7.84
C LEU A 153 -7.00 -1.69 8.38
N GLN A 154 -7.53 -0.50 8.62
CA GLN A 154 -8.94 -0.27 8.92
C GLN A 154 -9.58 0.47 7.74
N ARG A 155 -10.26 -0.29 6.89
CA ARG A 155 -11.04 0.22 5.76
C ARG A 155 -12.40 -0.47 5.74
N ASN A 156 -13.47 0.29 5.96
CA ASN A 156 -14.84 -0.24 6.07
C ASN A 156 -15.73 0.15 4.88
N PHE A 157 -15.15 0.35 3.71
CA PHE A 157 -15.86 0.66 2.47
C PHE A 157 -15.25 -0.10 1.30
N ASP A 158 -16.06 -0.33 0.28
CA ASP A 158 -15.67 -0.93 -0.99
C ASP A 158 -14.92 0.07 -1.89
N VAL A 159 -13.76 -0.36 -2.38
CA VAL A 159 -12.86 0.47 -3.20
C VAL A 159 -13.29 0.60 -4.67
N PHE A 160 -14.33 -0.10 -5.09
CA PHE A 160 -14.91 0.00 -6.43
C PHE A 160 -16.15 0.90 -6.46
N SER A 161 -16.99 0.87 -5.41
CA SER A 161 -18.28 1.56 -5.42
C SER A 161 -18.45 2.66 -4.37
N GLU A 162 -17.69 2.66 -3.27
CA GLU A 162 -17.98 3.50 -2.11
C GLU A 162 -16.93 4.59 -1.85
N ILE A 163 -16.05 4.88 -2.81
CA ILE A 163 -15.09 5.99 -2.70
C ILE A 163 -15.82 7.33 -2.91
N GLU A 164 -15.68 8.24 -1.94
CA GLU A 164 -16.21 9.60 -2.01
C GLU A 164 -15.35 10.48 -2.95
N GLU A 165 -15.64 10.42 -4.26
CA GLU A 165 -14.81 11.05 -5.31
C GLU A 165 -14.52 12.55 -5.09
N HIS A 166 -15.48 13.28 -4.53
CA HIS A 166 -15.39 14.72 -4.29
C HIS A 166 -14.21 15.10 -3.37
N LEU A 167 -13.71 14.16 -2.56
CA LEU A 167 -12.56 14.36 -1.67
C LEU A 167 -11.22 14.33 -2.41
N PHE A 168 -11.20 13.88 -3.65
CA PHE A 168 -9.99 13.69 -4.46
C PHE A 168 -9.93 14.62 -5.68
N GLN A 169 -10.90 15.54 -5.82
CA GLN A 169 -10.87 16.52 -6.89
C GLN A 169 -9.79 17.57 -6.64
N PRO A 170 -8.97 17.92 -7.66
CA PRO A 170 -8.07 19.05 -7.54
C PRO A 170 -8.90 20.32 -7.29
N ALA A 171 -8.47 21.14 -6.34
CA ALA A 171 -9.09 22.44 -6.11
C ALA A 171 -9.19 23.21 -7.44
N PRO A 172 -10.31 23.91 -7.72
CA PRO A 172 -10.41 24.73 -8.91
C PRO A 172 -9.24 25.72 -8.92
N LYS A 173 -8.51 25.78 -10.04
CA LYS A 173 -7.47 26.79 -10.24
C LYS A 173 -8.15 28.16 -10.18
N LEU A 174 -7.80 28.95 -9.17
CA LEU A 174 -8.12 30.38 -9.07
C LEU A 174 -7.34 31.16 -10.13
#